data_AF-A0A9W4L7J8-F1
#
_entry.id   AF-A0A9W4L7J8-F1
#
_cell.length_a   1.000
_cell.length_b   1.000
_cell.length_c   1.000
_cell.angle_alpha   90.00
_cell.angle_beta   90.00
_cell.angle_gamma   90.00
#
_symmetry.space_group_name_H-M   'P 1'
#
loop_
_entity.id
_entity.type
_entity.pdbx_description
1 polymer ?
#
loop_
_entity_poly.entity_id
_entity_poly.type
_entity_poly.pdbx_seq_one_letter_code
_entity_poly.pdbx_strand_id
1 'polypeptide(L)' 'MEKQKITENFFYVKTRDRVGGTFRSDVYRKEGGLFEAYSYYIQDEDEAIVGFAESDDDEEAVKRSRKEWKAEHTNLLIK' A
#
# COMPACT_ATOMS: atom_id res chain seq x y z
N MET A 1 5.50 -2.04 -11.30
CA MET A 1 5.04 -1.12 -10.25
C MET A 1 5.60 0.24 -10.59
N GLU A 2 4.77 1.29 -10.57
CA GLU A 2 5.25 2.64 -10.83
C GLU A 2 5.44 3.35 -9.48
N LYS A 3 6.69 3.65 -9.12
CA LYS A 3 7.02 4.43 -7.92
C LYS A 3 7.01 5.91 -8.31
N GLN A 4 6.21 6.72 -7.63
CA GLN A 4 6.21 8.16 -7.79
C GLN A 4 6.68 8.82 -6.49
N LYS A 5 7.78 9.56 -6.59
CA LYS A 5 8.36 10.29 -5.46
C LYS A 5 7.61 11.60 -5.27
N ILE A 6 7.11 11.86 -4.06
CA ILE A 6 6.46 13.11 -3.69
C ILE A 6 7.47 14.02 -2.98
N THR A 7 8.25 13.47 -2.04
CA THR A 7 9.35 14.18 -1.36
C THR A 7 10.55 13.23 -1.15
N GLU A 8 11.63 13.69 -0.52
CA GLU A 8 12.77 12.82 -0.17
C GLU A 8 12.40 11.64 0.74
N ASN A 9 11.36 11.81 1.57
CA ASN A 9 10.92 10.83 2.56
C ASN A 9 9.55 10.23 2.24
N PHE A 10 8.93 10.64 1.14
CA PHE A 10 7.57 10.24 0.80
C PHE A 10 7.47 9.85 -0.66
N PHE A 11 6.99 8.64 -0.91
CA PHE A 11 6.68 8.18 -2.26
C PHE A 11 5.48 7.25 -2.21
N TYR A 12 4.83 7.08 -3.34
CA TYR A 12 3.75 6.12 -3.46
C TYR A 12 3.96 5.17 -4.62
N VAL A 13 3.30 4.02 -4.53
CA VAL A 13 3.32 2.97 -5.53
C VAL A 13 1.89 2.73 -5.99
N LYS A 14 1.61 3.08 -7.25
CA LYS A 14 0.34 2.72 -7.90
C LYS A 14 0.44 1.34 -8.53
N THR A 15 -0.62 0.57 -8.41
CA THR A 15 -0.76 -0.74 -9.06
C THR A 15 -2.20 -0.89 -9.51
N ARG A 16 -2.40 -1.20 -10.78
CA ARG A 16 -3.73 -1.49 -11.30
C ARG A 16 -4.03 -2.97 -11.11
N ASP A 17 -5.25 -3.28 -10.71
CA ASP A 17 -5.75 -4.65 -10.72
C ASP A 17 -6.16 -5.07 -12.15
N ARG A 18 -6.72 -6.28 -12.28
CA ARG A 18 -7.18 -6.83 -13.57
C ARG A 18 -8.51 -6.24 -14.07
N VAL A 19 -9.28 -5.60 -13.20
CA VAL A 19 -10.62 -5.06 -13.49
C VAL A 19 -10.61 -3.54 -13.68
N GLY A 20 -9.45 -2.89 -13.54
CA GLY A 20 -9.25 -1.45 -13.74
C GLY A 20 -9.23 -0.63 -12.45
N GLY A 21 -9.43 -1.25 -11.29
CA GLY A 21 -9.31 -0.60 -9.98
C GLY A 21 -7.87 -0.20 -9.68
N THR A 22 -7.71 0.95 -9.02
CA THR A 22 -6.40 1.48 -8.66
C THR A 22 -6.10 1.19 -7.21
N PHE A 23 -5.07 0.38 -6.97
CA PHE A 23 -4.49 0.20 -5.66
C PHE A 23 -3.31 1.15 -5.49
N ARG A 24 -3.31 1.93 -4.41
CA ARG A 24 -2.25 2.89 -4.10
C ARG A 24 -1.62 2.51 -2.77
N SER A 25 -0.30 2.40 -2.74
CA SER A 25 0.45 2.25 -1.49
C SER A 25 1.29 3.49 -1.24
N ASP A 26 1.04 4.22 -0.17
CA ASP A 26 1.84 5.38 0.23
C ASP A 26 2.88 4.95 1.25
N VAL A 27 4.13 5.40 1.07
CA VAL A 27 5.28 5.00 1.87
C VAL A 27 5.94 6.22 2.49
N TYR A 28 6.09 6.18 3.81
CA TYR A 28 6.66 7.23 4.64
C TYR A 28 7.95 6.74 5.28
N ARG A 29 9.05 7.47 5.07
CA ARG A 29 10.31 7.22 5.80
C ARG A 29 10.29 7.98 7.13
N LYS A 30 10.37 7.26 8.24
CA LYS A 30 10.51 7.80 9.60
C LYS A 30 11.95 8.20 9.90
N GLU A 31 12.11 9.10 10.87
CA GLU A 31 13.41 9.33 11.52
C GLU A 31 13.83 8.04 12.25
N GLY A 32 15.02 7.52 11.92
CA GLY A 32 15.50 6.22 12.39
C GLY A 32 15.65 5.16 11.29
N GLY A 33 15.30 5.48 10.04
CA GLY A 33 15.54 4.59 8.88
C GLY A 33 14.45 3.53 8.65
N LEU A 34 13.34 3.60 9.36
CA LEU A 34 12.18 2.74 9.16
C LEU A 34 11.22 3.36 8.14
N PHE A 35 10.63 2.54 7.28
CA PHE A 35 9.58 2.90 6.34
C PHE A 35 8.24 2.33 6.80
N GLU A 36 7.21 3.17 6.79
CA GLU A 36 5.82 2.75 6.91
C GLU A 36 5.16 2.75 5.55
N ALA A 37 4.43 1.69 5.22
CA ALA A 37 3.61 1.62 4.02
C ALA A 37 2.14 1.44 4.38
N TYR A 38 1.30 2.31 3.82
CA TYR A 38 -0.15 2.28 3.93
C TYR A 38 -0.73 1.98 2.56
N SER A 39 -1.67 1.06 2.49
CA SER A 39 -2.29 0.64 1.25
C SER A 39 -3.78 0.96 1.24
N TYR A 40 -4.24 1.56 0.13
CA TYR A 40 -5.61 2.01 -0.08
C TYR A 40 -6.13 1.50 -1.43
N TYR A 41 -7.40 1.12 -1.48
CA TYR A 41 -8.05 0.71 -2.71
C TYR A 41 -9.01 1.80 -3.20
N ILE A 42 -8.78 2.29 -4.42
CA ILE A 42 -9.55 3.36 -5.04
C ILE A 42 -10.28 2.74 -6.22
N GLN A 43 -11.46 2.16 -5.94
CA GLN A 43 -12.37 1.71 -6.98
C GLN A 43 -13.46 2.76 -7.23
N ASP A 44 -14.10 3.32 -6.17
CA ASP A 44 -15.21 4.29 -6.32
C ASP A 44 -15.45 5.18 -5.05
N GLU A 45 -14.43 5.90 -4.54
CA GLU A 45 -14.58 6.98 -3.51
C GLU A 45 -14.74 6.62 -2.01
N ASP A 46 -14.58 5.37 -1.56
CA ASP A 46 -14.30 5.10 -0.14
C ASP A 46 -12.84 4.68 0.03
N GLU A 47 -11.96 5.64 0.37
CA GLU A 47 -10.56 5.37 0.73
C GLU A 47 -10.50 4.57 2.04
N ALA A 48 -10.71 3.26 1.96
CA ALA A 48 -10.40 2.37 3.06
C ALA A 48 -8.88 2.14 3.10
N ILE A 49 -8.24 2.44 4.24
CA ILE A 49 -6.94 1.85 4.55
C ILE A 49 -7.18 0.36 4.72
N VAL A 50 -6.56 -0.42 3.85
CA VAL A 50 -6.78 -1.87 3.78
C VAL A 50 -5.50 -2.67 4.03
N GLY A 51 -4.42 -2.01 4.43
CA GLY A 51 -3.20 -2.71 4.84
C GLY A 51 -2.13 -1.75 5.34
N PHE A 52 -1.39 -2.18 6.34
CA PHE A 52 -0.32 -1.42 6.97
C PHE A 52 0.92 -2.31 7.11
N ALA A 53 2.11 -1.74 6.99
CA ALA A 53 3.32 -2.47 7.37
C ALA A 53 4.48 -1.52 7.60
N GLU A 54 5.40 -1.94 8.45
CA GLU A 54 6.68 -1.27 8.65
C GLU A 54 7.84 -2.19 8.26
N SER A 55 8.89 -1.60 7.71
CA SER A 55 10.13 -2.29 7.34
C SER A 55 11.28 -1.29 7.22
N ASP A 56 12.52 -1.72 7.43
CA ASP A 56 13.73 -0.93 7.15
C ASP A 56 14.02 -0.80 5.65
N ASP A 57 13.39 -1.66 4.84
CA ASP A 57 13.36 -1.59 3.38
C ASP A 57 11.98 -1.15 2.86
N ASP A 58 12.00 -0.22 1.91
CA ASP A 58 10.81 0.45 1.38
C ASP A 58 9.94 -0.49 0.53
N GLU A 59 10.56 -1.38 -0.25
CA GLU A 59 9.86 -2.36 -1.08
C GLU A 59 9.19 -3.44 -0.24
N GLU A 60 9.87 -3.89 0.81
CA GLU A 60 9.36 -4.89 1.73
C GLU A 60 8.19 -4.34 2.56
N ALA A 61 8.23 -3.07 2.99
CA ALA A 61 7.08 -2.41 3.63
C ALA A 61 5.85 -2.41 2.70
N VAL A 62 6.02 -2.01 1.44
CA VAL A 62 4.94 -2.01 0.43
C VAL A 62 4.39 -3.42 0.20
N LYS A 63 5.27 -4.40 0.05
CA LYS A 63 4.88 -5.79 -0.20
C LYS A 63 4.10 -6.38 0.97
N ARG A 64 4.48 -6.05 2.21
CA ARG A 64 3.80 -6.50 3.43
C ARG A 64 2.44 -5.86 3.59
N SER A 65 2.31 -4.54 3.42
CA SER A 65 1.00 -3.87 3.52
C SER A 65 0.01 -4.42 2.48
N ARG A 66 0.49 -4.74 1.26
CA ARG A 66 -0.30 -5.43 0.23
C ARG A 66 -0.73 -6.84 0.60
N LYS A 67 0.13 -7.57 1.31
CA LYS A 67 -0.16 -8.94 1.75
C LYS A 67 -1.24 -8.92 2.83
N GLU A 68 -1.19 -7.97 3.74
CA GLU A 68 -2.25 -7.74 4.72
C GLU A 68 -3.59 -7.46 4.02
N TRP A 69 -3.60 -6.54 3.04
CA TRP A 69 -4.80 -6.32 2.22
C TRP A 69 -5.35 -7.60 1.62
N LYS A 70 -4.52 -8.40 0.95
CA LYS A 70 -4.99 -9.66 0.36
C LYS A 70 -5.61 -10.59 1.40
N ALA A 71 -5.04 -10.65 2.60
CA ALA A 71 -5.55 -11.49 3.68
C ALA A 71 -6.93 -11.00 4.18
N GLU A 72 -7.12 -9.69 4.34
CA GLU A 72 -8.40 -9.12 4.76
C GLU A 72 -9.48 -9.24 3.68
N HIS A 73 -9.13 -8.94 2.43
CA HIS A 73 -10.08 -8.97 1.31
C HIS A 73 -10.49 -10.40 0.89
N THR A 74 -9.58 -11.38 1.00
CA THR A 74 -9.93 -12.78 0.72
C THR A 74 -10.86 -13.36 1.78
N ASN A 75 -10.78 -12.89 3.03
CA ASN A 75 -11.71 -13.30 4.09
C ASN A 75 -13.12 -12.72 3.94
N LEU A 76 -13.26 -11.55 3.30
CA LEU A 76 -14.56 -10.94 3.02
C LEU A 76 -15.33 -11.64 1.87
N LEU A 77 -14.64 -12.33 0.97
CA LEU A 77 -15.25 -13.05 -0.16
C LEU A 77 -15.71 -14.48 0.19
N ILE A 78 -15.50 -14.95 1.43
CA ILE A 78 -15.85 -16.30 1.88
C ILE A 78 -17.02 -16.28 2.92
N LYS A 79 -17.65 -15.12 3.15
CA LYS A 79 -18.83 -15.02 4.03
C LYS A 79 -20.11 -14.74 3.25
#